data_AF-X1Q7S2-F1
#
_entry.id   AF-X1Q7S2-F1
#
_cell.length_a   1.000
_cell.length_b   1.000
_cell.length_c   1.000
_cell.angle_alpha   90.00
_cell.angle_beta   90.00
_cell.angle_gamma   90.00
#
_symmetry.space_group_name_H-M   'P 1'
#
loop_
_entity.id
_entity.type
_entity.pdbx_description
1 polymer ?
#
loop_
_entity_poly.entity_id
_entity_poly.type
_entity_poly.pdbx_seq_one_letter_code
_entity_poly.pdbx_strand_id
1 'polypeptide(L)'
;MGSGVADSSSGRVAERKRHSFFVDAMIRLVKEKPLGVVGGIITLLLLLTGIFADFIAPYGMNETRVVDMLSAPSAQYWLGTDNLGRDILSRVIFGARISVIVGLATSTVATLISVVIGVVCGYLGGKFDLIVQRFVDAVMCFPDLILLMVLIAIIGPGIWQVIVVMGFRWGVIGSRIIR
;
A
#
# COMPACT_ATOMS: atom_id res chain seq x y z
N MET A 1 27.00 -35.77 -61.19
CA MET A 1 27.98 -35.52 -60.11
C MET A 1 28.08 -34.02 -59.95
N GLY A 2 27.50 -33.37 -58.96
CA GLY A 2 27.46 -33.73 -57.54
C GLY A 2 28.47 -32.85 -56.80
N SER A 3 28.00 -32.15 -55.76
CA SER A 3 28.71 -31.25 -54.82
C SER A 3 29.32 -29.98 -55.44
N GLY A 4 28.92 -28.75 -55.11
CA GLY A 4 28.27 -28.26 -53.89
C GLY A 4 29.35 -27.81 -52.89
N VAL A 5 29.59 -26.50 -52.80
CA VAL A 5 30.03 -25.76 -51.60
C VAL A 5 29.66 -24.30 -51.90
N ALA A 6 28.44 -23.89 -51.61
CA ALA A 6 28.03 -23.34 -50.31
C ALA A 6 28.57 -21.92 -50.11
N ASP A 7 27.78 -21.00 -50.63
CA ASP A 7 27.58 -19.63 -50.20
C ASP A 7 27.93 -19.44 -48.71
N SER A 8 28.97 -18.64 -48.46
CA SER A 8 29.51 -18.29 -47.14
C SER A 8 28.62 -17.28 -46.40
N SER A 9 27.30 -17.40 -46.54
CA SER A 9 26.30 -16.44 -46.08
C SER A 9 25.51 -16.90 -44.84
N SER A 10 25.91 -18.01 -44.20
CA SER A 10 25.21 -18.53 -43.00
C SER A 10 26.07 -18.39 -41.75
N GLY A 11 25.69 -17.46 -40.86
CA GLY A 11 26.27 -17.43 -39.51
C GLY A 11 26.11 -16.14 -38.71
N ARG A 12 25.70 -15.03 -39.33
CA ARG A 12 25.29 -13.83 -38.57
C ARG A 12 23.77 -13.71 -38.55
N VAL A 13 23.10 -14.77 -38.13
CA VAL A 13 21.75 -14.63 -37.60
C VAL A 13 21.91 -13.82 -36.32
N ALA A 14 21.65 -12.52 -36.47
CA ALA A 14 21.60 -11.56 -35.37
C ALA A 14 20.77 -12.18 -34.24
N GLU A 15 21.43 -12.49 -33.14
CA GLU A 15 20.80 -12.81 -31.86
C GLU A 15 20.06 -11.54 -31.42
N ARG A 16 18.86 -11.34 -31.95
CA ARG A 16 17.96 -10.27 -31.54
C ARG A 16 17.54 -10.62 -30.12
N LYS A 17 18.37 -10.20 -29.16
CA LYS A 17 18.09 -10.25 -27.73
C LYS A 17 16.67 -9.73 -27.54
N ARG A 18 15.79 -10.65 -27.19
CA ARG A 18 14.41 -10.44 -26.81
C ARG A 18 14.44 -9.59 -25.54
N HIS A 19 14.65 -8.28 -25.68
CA HIS A 19 14.51 -7.35 -24.57
C HIS A 19 13.11 -7.60 -24.02
N SER A 20 13.08 -8.16 -22.81
CA SER A 20 11.85 -8.56 -22.15
C SER A 20 10.97 -7.33 -22.10
N PHE A 21 9.73 -7.43 -22.58
CA PHE A 21 8.73 -6.37 -22.57
C PHE A 21 8.71 -5.57 -21.24
N PHE A 22 9.00 -6.25 -20.13
CA PHE A 22 9.16 -5.66 -18.80
C PHE A 22 10.32 -4.66 -18.68
N VAL A 23 11.48 -4.94 -19.27
CA VAL A 23 12.66 -4.05 -19.23
C VAL A 23 12.39 -2.79 -20.03
N ASP A 24 11.80 -2.91 -21.22
CA ASP A 24 11.46 -1.75 -22.04
C ASP A 24 10.33 -0.91 -21.41
N ALA A 25 9.36 -1.56 -20.77
CA ALA A 25 8.32 -0.90 -19.99
C ALA A 25 8.90 -0.17 -18.76
N MET A 26 9.88 -0.77 -18.05
CA MET A 26 10.57 -0.13 -16.92
C MET A 26 11.41 1.06 -17.37
N ILE A 27 12.16 0.94 -18.46
CA ILE A 27 12.95 2.05 -19.00
C ILE A 27 12.03 3.21 -19.44
N ARG A 28 10.88 2.91 -20.06
CA ARG A 28 9.88 3.93 -20.40
C ARG A 28 9.29 4.58 -19.16
N LEU A 29 8.90 3.80 -18.15
CA LEU A 29 8.32 4.31 -16.92
C LEU A 29 9.26 5.28 -16.19
N VAL A 30 10.55 4.93 -16.10
CA VAL A 30 11.59 5.77 -15.50
C VAL A 30 11.77 7.08 -16.25
N LYS A 31 11.73 7.05 -17.58
CA LYS A 31 11.95 8.25 -18.40
C LYS A 31 10.72 9.15 -18.48
N GLU A 32 9.53 8.58 -18.57
CA GLU A 32 8.29 9.33 -18.80
C GLU A 32 7.61 9.79 -17.51
N LYS A 33 7.81 9.08 -16.40
CA LYS A 33 7.13 9.33 -15.11
C LYS A 33 8.10 9.22 -13.92
N PRO A 34 9.09 10.13 -13.79
CA PRO A 34 10.09 10.06 -12.72
C PRO A 34 9.48 10.12 -11.31
N LEU A 35 8.43 10.92 -11.11
CA LEU A 35 7.68 10.98 -9.85
C LEU A 35 7.02 9.63 -9.48
N GLY A 36 6.45 8.94 -10.47
CA GLY A 36 5.82 7.64 -10.25
C GLY A 36 6.83 6.56 -9.87
N VAL A 37 8.03 6.60 -10.44
CA VAL A 37 9.12 5.69 -10.08
C VAL A 37 9.61 5.94 -8.66
N VAL A 38 9.79 7.20 -8.25
CA VAL A 38 10.16 7.53 -6.86
C VAL A 38 9.11 6.98 -5.89
N GLY A 39 7.82 7.22 -6.16
CA GLY A 39 6.73 6.68 -5.33
C GLY A 39 6.71 5.14 -5.30
N GLY A 40 6.96 4.50 -6.44
CA GLY A 40 7.06 3.04 -6.54
C GLY A 40 8.22 2.47 -5.73
N ILE A 41 9.39 3.12 -5.78
CA ILE A 41 10.56 2.73 -4.97
C ILE A 41 10.26 2.88 -3.47
N ILE A 42 9.67 4.00 -3.05
CA ILE A 42 9.30 4.22 -1.64
C ILE A 42 8.31 3.14 -1.17
N THR A 43 7.28 2.86 -1.98
CA THR A 43 6.29 1.83 -1.66
C THR A 43 6.93 0.45 -1.56
N LEU A 44 7.85 0.12 -2.48
CA LEU A 44 8.58 -1.13 -2.47
C LEU A 44 9.46 -1.26 -1.22
N LEU A 45 10.16 -0.19 -0.83
CA LEU A 45 10.96 -0.19 0.39
C LEU A 45 10.10 -0.39 1.65
N LEU A 46 8.93 0.26 1.72
CA LEU A 46 8.00 0.06 2.84
C LEU A 46 7.45 -1.37 2.88
N LEU A 47 7.12 -1.94 1.72
CA LEU A 47 6.71 -3.34 1.59
C LEU A 47 7.79 -4.30 2.08
N LEU A 48 9.03 -4.12 1.62
CA LEU A 48 10.16 -4.96 2.02
C LEU A 48 10.44 -4.81 3.52
N THR A 49 10.44 -3.58 4.04
CA THR A 49 10.61 -3.31 5.48
C THR A 49 9.53 -4.00 6.29
N GLY A 50 8.28 -3.95 5.85
CA GLY A 50 7.16 -4.61 6.51
C GLY A 50 7.26 -6.13 6.47
N ILE A 51 7.62 -6.73 5.33
CA ILE A 51 7.75 -8.19 5.19
C ILE A 51 8.90 -8.70 6.05
N PHE A 52 10.08 -8.08 5.95
CA PHE A 52 11.29 -8.48 6.65
C PHE A 52 11.42 -7.85 8.05
N ALA A 53 10.35 -7.29 8.62
CA ALA A 53 10.39 -6.62 9.92
C ALA A 53 11.00 -7.49 11.03
N ASP A 54 10.66 -8.78 11.09
CA ASP A 54 11.19 -9.70 12.10
C ASP A 54 12.71 -9.93 11.98
N PHE A 55 13.30 -9.67 10.81
CA PHE A 55 14.74 -9.80 10.57
C PHE A 55 15.48 -8.46 10.66
N ILE A 56 14.80 -7.35 10.38
CA ILE A 56 15.39 -6.00 10.37
C ILE A 56 15.32 -5.36 11.76
N ALA A 57 14.28 -5.65 12.55
CA ALA A 57 14.10 -5.06 13.86
C ALA A 57 15.11 -5.62 14.87
N PRO A 58 15.84 -4.76 15.62
CA PRO A 58 16.76 -5.21 16.66
C PRO A 58 16.07 -5.90 17.84
N TYR A 59 14.84 -5.51 18.17
CA TYR A 59 14.07 -6.01 19.31
C TYR A 59 12.65 -6.41 18.91
N GLY A 60 11.99 -7.20 19.77
CA GLY A 60 10.60 -7.60 19.55
C GLY A 60 9.62 -6.42 19.61
N MET A 61 8.52 -6.49 18.85
CA MET A 61 7.50 -5.43 18.77
C MET A 61 6.98 -4.93 20.13
N ASN A 62 6.82 -5.84 21.10
CA ASN A 62 6.30 -5.55 22.43
C ASN A 62 7.33 -5.84 23.54
N GLU A 63 8.60 -6.01 23.17
CA GLU A 63 9.65 -6.24 24.15
C GLU A 63 9.86 -4.98 24.99
N THR A 64 9.65 -5.12 26.30
CA THR A 64 9.53 -4.00 27.22
C THR A 64 10.61 -4.11 28.30
N ARG A 65 11.45 -3.08 28.42
CA ARG A 65 12.49 -3.00 29.43
C ARG A 65 12.30 -1.73 30.25
N VAL A 66 11.58 -1.86 31.37
CA VAL A 66 11.22 -0.74 32.26
C VAL A 66 12.44 0.05 32.75
N VAL A 67 13.58 -0.64 32.94
CA VAL A 67 14.85 -0.01 33.33
C VAL A 67 15.38 0.99 32.32
N ASP A 68 14.96 0.87 31.05
CA ASP A 68 15.45 1.68 29.95
C ASP A 68 14.40 2.74 29.54
N MET A 69 13.39 3.07 30.35
CA MET A 69 12.35 4.07 30.02
C MET A 69 12.93 5.46 29.68
N LEU A 70 12.42 6.09 28.61
CA LEU A 70 12.83 7.43 28.14
C LEU A 70 14.35 7.55 27.92
N SER A 71 15.02 6.47 27.53
CA SER A 71 16.44 6.49 27.23
C SER A 71 16.70 7.24 25.93
N ALA A 72 17.73 8.09 25.94
CA ALA A 72 18.20 8.80 24.77
C ALA A 72 18.76 7.83 23.69
N PRO A 73 18.87 8.27 22.43
CA PRO A 73 19.51 7.49 21.36
C PRO A 73 20.91 7.00 21.76
N SER A 74 21.16 5.71 21.55
CA SER A 74 22.41 5.04 21.90
C SER A 74 22.72 3.91 20.90
N ALA A 75 23.93 3.35 20.97
CA ALA A 75 24.30 2.19 20.14
C ALA A 75 23.38 0.97 20.38
N GLN A 76 22.80 0.86 21.58
CA GLN A 76 21.84 -0.18 21.94
C GLN A 76 20.43 0.13 21.45
N TYR A 77 19.99 1.39 21.54
CA TYR A 77 18.68 1.87 21.08
C TYR A 77 18.88 3.04 20.12
N TRP A 78 18.93 2.76 18.82
CA TRP A 78 19.36 3.74 17.81
C TRP A 78 18.49 5.00 17.77
N LEU A 79 17.20 4.87 18.08
CA LEU A 79 16.25 5.97 18.18
C LEU A 79 15.80 6.25 19.62
N GLY A 80 16.42 5.60 20.61
CA GLY A 80 16.00 5.64 22.01
C GLY A 80 14.77 4.76 22.29
N THR A 81 14.22 4.92 23.49
CA THR A 81 13.08 4.14 23.97
C THR A 81 11.88 5.01 24.32
N ASP A 82 10.69 4.41 24.31
CA ASP A 82 9.46 5.09 24.68
C ASP A 82 9.20 5.13 26.20
N ASN A 83 8.02 5.63 26.58
CA ASN A 83 7.60 5.75 27.98
C ASN A 83 7.38 4.41 28.69
N LEU A 84 7.41 3.28 28.00
CA LEU A 84 7.38 1.95 28.60
C LEU A 84 8.74 1.26 28.51
N GLY A 85 9.76 1.91 27.95
CA GLY A 85 11.08 1.31 27.75
C GLY A 85 11.12 0.34 26.57
N ARG A 86 10.29 0.57 25.54
CA ARG A 86 10.33 -0.20 24.29
C ARG A 86 11.18 0.53 23.25
N ASP A 87 11.94 -0.20 22.45
CA ASP A 87 12.78 0.36 21.39
C ASP A 87 11.95 1.04 20.29
N ILE A 88 12.21 2.32 20.03
CA ILE A 88 11.46 3.12 19.06
C ILE A 88 11.71 2.64 17.63
N LEU A 89 12.95 2.26 17.29
CA LEU A 89 13.30 1.81 15.93
C LEU A 89 12.51 0.56 15.54
N SER A 90 12.51 -0.46 16.40
CA SER A 90 11.73 -1.68 16.20
C SER A 90 10.25 -1.38 16.07
N ARG A 91 9.70 -0.48 16.90
CA ARG A 91 8.30 -0.06 16.79
C ARG A 91 7.97 0.65 15.47
N VAL A 92 8.89 1.43 14.92
CA VAL A 92 8.73 2.05 13.59
C VAL A 92 8.73 0.98 12.49
N ILE A 93 9.63 0.00 12.56
CA ILE A 93 9.72 -1.09 11.57
C ILE A 93 8.45 -1.97 11.60
N PHE A 94 8.00 -2.39 12.78
CA PHE A 94 6.74 -3.11 12.94
C PHE A 94 5.52 -2.23 12.60
N GLY A 95 5.60 -0.92 12.86
CA GLY A 95 4.60 0.05 12.43
C GLY A 95 4.48 0.13 10.90
N ALA A 96 5.60 0.03 10.17
CA ALA A 96 5.61 -0.04 8.71
C ALA A 96 4.87 -1.30 8.21
N ARG A 97 5.11 -2.47 8.82
CA ARG A 97 4.35 -3.71 8.53
C ARG A 97 2.84 -3.50 8.68
N ILE A 98 2.41 -2.93 9.81
CA ILE A 98 0.98 -2.66 10.07
C ILE A 98 0.42 -1.67 9.06
N SER A 99 1.18 -0.61 8.73
CA SER A 99 0.75 0.44 7.80
C SER A 99 0.52 -0.11 6.39
N VAL A 100 1.40 -1.01 5.92
CA VAL A 100 1.27 -1.67 4.62
C VAL A 100 0.04 -2.59 4.61
N ILE A 101 -0.16 -3.40 5.65
CA ILE A 101 -1.32 -4.29 5.76
C ILE A 101 -2.62 -3.48 5.73
N VAL A 102 -2.72 -2.46 6.58
CA VAL A 102 -3.90 -1.60 6.68
C VAL A 102 -4.13 -0.87 5.37
N GLY A 103 -3.10 -0.27 4.78
CA GLY A 103 -3.20 0.48 3.53
C GLY A 103 -3.71 -0.38 2.36
N LEU A 104 -3.13 -1.56 2.15
CA LEU A 104 -3.52 -2.47 1.07
C LEU A 104 -4.90 -3.09 1.30
N ALA A 105 -5.20 -3.54 2.52
CA ALA A 105 -6.51 -4.13 2.82
C ALA A 105 -7.64 -3.08 2.72
N THR A 106 -7.42 -1.90 3.31
CA THR A 106 -8.39 -0.78 3.27
C THR A 106 -8.65 -0.35 1.84
N SER A 107 -7.59 -0.13 1.04
CA SER A 107 -7.76 0.28 -0.36
C SER A 107 -8.48 -0.78 -1.18
N THR A 108 -8.18 -2.06 -0.99
CA THR A 108 -8.88 -3.16 -1.68
C THR A 108 -10.38 -3.15 -1.37
N VAL A 109 -10.74 -3.10 -0.08
CA VAL A 109 -12.15 -3.04 0.36
C VAL A 109 -12.83 -1.78 -0.16
N ALA A 110 -12.16 -0.63 -0.07
CA ALA A 110 -12.68 0.64 -0.56
C ALA A 110 -12.92 0.60 -2.07
N THR A 111 -12.00 0.06 -2.86
CA THR A 111 -12.16 -0.08 -4.31
C THR A 111 -13.34 -0.99 -4.65
N LEU A 112 -13.49 -2.13 -3.97
CA LEU A 112 -14.63 -3.02 -4.21
C LEU A 112 -15.97 -2.32 -3.94
N ILE A 113 -16.10 -1.64 -2.81
CA ILE A 113 -17.30 -0.89 -2.45
C ILE A 113 -17.54 0.26 -3.44
N SER A 114 -16.49 1.01 -3.77
CA SER A 114 -16.57 2.13 -4.73
C SER A 114 -17.06 1.65 -6.09
N VAL A 115 -16.52 0.55 -6.60
CA VAL A 115 -16.88 -0.01 -7.91
C VAL A 115 -18.32 -0.46 -7.89
N VAL A 116 -18.74 -1.20 -6.87
CA VAL A 116 -20.13 -1.69 -6.77
C VAL A 116 -21.11 -0.51 -6.74
N ILE A 117 -20.90 0.46 -5.85
CA ILE A 117 -21.81 1.62 -5.73
C ILE A 117 -21.76 2.48 -7.01
N GLY A 118 -20.55 2.80 -7.48
CA GLY A 118 -20.34 3.67 -8.64
C GLY A 118 -20.93 3.12 -9.93
N VAL A 119 -20.73 1.82 -10.21
CA VAL A 119 -21.31 1.16 -11.40
C VAL A 119 -22.82 1.11 -11.31
N VAL A 120 -23.40 0.79 -10.15
CA VAL A 120 -24.86 0.75 -9.98
C VAL A 120 -25.46 2.15 -10.17
N CYS A 121 -24.84 3.19 -9.62
CA CYS A 121 -25.24 4.59 -9.83
C CYS A 121 -25.12 5.03 -11.29
N GLY A 122 -23.99 4.74 -11.94
CA GLY A 122 -23.76 5.08 -13.34
C GLY A 122 -24.69 4.34 -14.30
N TYR A 123 -25.07 3.10 -13.98
CA TYR A 123 -25.99 2.30 -14.79
C TYR A 123 -27.46 2.72 -14.64
N LEU A 124 -27.95 2.88 -13.40
CA LEU A 124 -29.36 3.21 -13.13
C LEU A 124 -29.65 4.70 -13.36
N GLY A 125 -28.70 5.58 -13.03
CA GLY A 125 -28.81 7.02 -13.20
C GLY A 125 -30.01 7.67 -12.50
N GLY A 126 -30.28 8.93 -12.87
CA GLY A 126 -31.50 9.65 -12.49
C GLY A 126 -31.69 9.86 -10.99
N LYS A 127 -32.90 9.57 -10.49
CA LYS A 127 -33.26 9.78 -9.07
C LYS A 127 -32.50 8.86 -8.11
N PHE A 128 -32.15 7.66 -8.55
CA PHE A 128 -31.40 6.71 -7.73
C PHE A 128 -29.99 7.24 -7.44
N ASP A 129 -29.28 7.67 -8.48
CA ASP A 129 -27.96 8.30 -8.32
C ASP A 129 -28.05 9.53 -7.40
N LEU A 130 -29.04 10.41 -7.60
CA LEU A 130 -29.21 11.58 -6.73
C LEU A 130 -29.35 11.21 -5.25
N ILE A 131 -30.18 10.22 -4.90
CA ILE A 131 -30.37 9.78 -3.51
C ILE A 131 -29.08 9.20 -2.94
N VAL A 132 -28.40 8.32 -3.68
CA VAL A 132 -27.15 7.72 -3.24
C VAL A 132 -26.08 8.79 -3.04
N GLN A 133 -25.97 9.75 -3.96
CA GLN A 133 -25.01 10.84 -3.82
C GLN A 133 -25.31 11.75 -2.63
N ARG A 134 -26.58 12.00 -2.30
CA ARG A 134 -26.94 12.71 -1.05
C ARG A 134 -26.49 11.94 0.20
N PHE A 135 -26.60 10.61 0.20
CA PHE A 135 -26.06 9.80 1.28
C PHE A 135 -24.54 9.90 1.36
N VAL A 136 -23.82 9.86 0.23
CA VAL A 136 -22.36 10.06 0.22
C VAL A 136 -21.98 11.44 0.76
N ASP A 137 -22.69 12.51 0.40
CA ASP A 137 -22.46 13.86 0.95
C ASP A 137 -22.63 13.89 2.47
N ALA A 138 -23.64 13.19 3.00
CA ALA A 138 -23.86 13.09 4.43
C ALA A 138 -22.74 12.32 5.13
N VAL A 139 -22.17 11.27 4.52
CA VAL A 139 -21.02 10.57 5.10
C VAL A 139 -19.76 11.44 5.09
N MET A 140 -19.57 12.26 4.06
CA MET A 140 -18.41 13.17 3.94
C MET A 140 -18.41 14.30 4.97
N CYS A 141 -19.55 14.62 5.60
CA CYS A 141 -19.59 15.68 6.61
C CYS A 141 -19.01 15.24 7.97
N PHE A 142 -18.89 13.93 8.21
CA PHE A 142 -18.33 13.41 9.45
C PHE A 142 -16.79 13.39 9.42
N PRO A 143 -16.12 13.95 10.45
CA PRO A 143 -14.67 13.90 10.54
C PRO A 143 -14.15 12.46 10.71
N ASP A 144 -13.14 12.10 9.92
CA ASP A 144 -12.60 10.74 9.76
C ASP A 144 -12.16 10.14 11.09
N LEU A 145 -11.39 10.92 11.85
CA LEU A 145 -10.85 10.52 13.13
C LEU A 145 -11.95 10.31 14.16
N ILE A 146 -12.99 11.15 14.15
CA ILE A 146 -14.10 11.04 15.09
C ILE A 146 -14.91 9.77 14.79
N LEU A 147 -15.26 9.54 13.53
CA LEU A 147 -15.97 8.32 13.12
C LEU A 147 -15.17 7.07 13.51
N LEU A 148 -13.86 7.06 13.24
CA LEU A 148 -12.98 5.96 13.60
C LEU A 148 -12.93 5.74 15.11
N MET A 149 -12.72 6.79 15.90
CA MET A 149 -12.61 6.69 17.35
C MET A 149 -13.91 6.20 18.01
N VAL A 150 -15.07 6.71 17.57
CA VAL A 150 -16.37 6.28 18.10
C VAL A 150 -16.60 4.79 17.79
N LEU A 151 -16.34 4.36 16.56
CA LEU A 151 -16.54 2.96 16.17
C LEU A 151 -15.56 2.02 16.89
N ILE A 152 -14.30 2.43 17.05
CA ILE A 152 -13.32 1.67 17.83
C ILE A 152 -13.69 1.63 19.31
N ALA A 153 -14.22 2.71 19.88
CA ALA A 153 -14.65 2.74 21.27
C ALA A 153 -15.82 1.77 21.54
N ILE A 154 -16.70 1.57 20.56
CA ILE A 154 -17.85 0.67 20.67
C ILE A 154 -17.45 -0.80 20.40
N ILE A 155 -16.71 -1.05 19.31
CA ILE A 155 -16.40 -2.41 18.82
C ILE A 155 -15.15 -2.98 19.52
N GLY A 156 -14.28 -2.11 20.03
CA GLY A 156 -12.98 -2.45 20.61
C GLY A 156 -11.81 -2.20 19.64
N PRO A 157 -10.58 -2.04 20.19
CA PRO A 157 -9.40 -1.78 19.38
C PRO A 157 -8.97 -3.01 18.57
N GLY A 158 -8.57 -2.77 17.32
CA GLY A 158 -7.93 -3.80 16.51
C GLY A 158 -7.74 -3.38 15.05
N ILE A 159 -6.81 -4.08 14.39
CA ILE A 159 -6.44 -3.80 12.99
C ILE A 159 -7.63 -4.04 12.05
N TRP A 160 -8.42 -5.09 12.31
CA TRP A 160 -9.59 -5.43 11.50
C TRP A 160 -10.65 -4.33 11.52
N GLN A 161 -10.92 -3.77 12.70
CA GLN A 161 -11.86 -2.68 12.91
C GLN A 161 -11.42 -1.44 12.13
N VAL A 162 -10.13 -1.11 12.17
CA VAL A 162 -9.58 0.01 11.38
C VAL A 162 -9.80 -0.23 9.88
N ILE A 163 -9.47 -1.43 9.38
CA ILE A 163 -9.62 -1.78 7.96
C ILE A 163 -11.08 -1.69 7.50
N VAL A 164 -12.02 -2.24 8.26
CA VAL A 164 -13.44 -2.25 7.89
C VAL A 164 -14.01 -0.84 7.90
N VAL A 165 -13.74 -0.07 8.97
CA VAL A 165 -14.27 1.29 9.12
C VAL A 165 -13.71 2.22 8.04
N MET A 166 -12.38 2.20 7.85
CA MET A 166 -11.75 3.02 6.82
C MET A 166 -12.14 2.54 5.43
N GLY A 167 -12.17 1.23 5.18
CA GLY A 167 -12.50 0.67 3.87
C GLY A 167 -13.92 1.02 3.45
N PHE A 168 -14.88 0.91 4.37
CA PHE A 168 -16.25 1.34 4.14
C PHE A 168 -16.31 2.84 3.85
N ARG A 169 -15.72 3.68 4.71
CA ARG A 169 -15.76 5.14 4.55
C ARG A 169 -15.14 5.58 3.21
N TRP A 170 -13.91 5.15 2.93
CA TRP A 170 -13.21 5.47 1.69
C TRP A 170 -13.93 4.87 0.48
N GLY A 171 -14.56 3.71 0.61
CA GLY A 171 -15.33 3.08 -0.46
C GLY A 171 -16.61 3.84 -0.83
N VAL A 172 -17.36 4.29 0.17
CA VAL A 172 -18.56 5.12 -0.05
C VAL A 172 -18.19 6.43 -0.75
N ILE A 173 -17.13 7.10 -0.30
CA ILE A 173 -16.66 8.35 -0.92
C ILE A 173 -16.10 8.09 -2.32
N GLY A 174 -15.33 7.02 -2.50
CA GLY A 174 -14.69 6.65 -3.76
C GLY A 174 -15.67 6.31 -4.88
N SER A 175 -16.91 5.90 -4.56
CA SER A 175 -17.97 5.67 -5.54
C SER A 175 -18.22 6.85 -6.48
N ARG A 176 -17.93 8.08 -6.04
CA ARG A 176 -18.05 9.32 -6.82
C ARG A 176 -17.10 9.44 -7.99
N ILE A 177 -15.94 8.79 -7.89
CA ILE A 177 -14.91 8.83 -8.92
C ILE A 177 -15.29 7.89 -10.08
N ILE A 178 -16.08 6.86 -9.79
CA ILE A 178 -16.38 5.77 -10.71
C ILE A 178 -17.67 6.01 -11.51
N ARG A 179 -18.62 6.76 -10.95
CA ARG A 179 -19.90 7.08 -11.62
C ARG A 179 -19.71 7.93 -12.88
#